data_AF-A0A7D9IH21-F1
#
_entry.id   AF-A0A7D9IH21-F1
#
_cell.length_a   1.000
_cell.length_b   1.000
_cell.length_c   1.000
_cell.angle_alpha   90.00
_cell.angle_beta   90.00
_cell.angle_gamma   90.00
#
_symmetry.space_group_name_H-M   'P 1'
#
loop_
_entity.id
_entity.type
_entity.pdbx_description
1 polymer ?
#
loop_
_entity_poly.entity_id
_entity_poly.type
_entity_poly.pdbx_seq_one_letter_code
_entity_poly.pdbx_strand_id
1 'polypeptide(L)'
;MAVTESLETALQAFKGSVEEALKSHMSHQGYIETAVEEALLSEILEFVRCIICKEATNPPIVVATCCESIIGYYQCAKTWRDSGKNTCPKCREEGFNCSTINLKGLDNFLRGVHY
;
A
#
# COMPACT_ATOMS: atom_id res chain seq x y z
N MET A 1 9.85 57.41 -22.69
CA MET A 1 8.62 56.91 -22.03
C MET A 1 8.15 55.57 -22.61
N ALA A 2 8.06 55.38 -23.94
CA ALA A 2 7.61 54.11 -24.51
C ALA A 2 8.53 52.88 -24.27
N VAL A 3 9.85 53.09 -24.13
CA VAL A 3 10.82 51.99 -23.96
C VAL A 3 10.73 51.35 -22.57
N THR A 4 10.43 52.14 -21.53
CA THR A 4 10.31 51.67 -20.15
C THR A 4 9.04 50.85 -19.93
N GLU A 5 7.91 51.26 -20.52
CA GLU A 5 6.64 50.50 -20.45
C GLU A 5 6.74 49.15 -21.19
N SER A 6 7.45 49.11 -22.31
CA SER A 6 7.73 47.86 -23.02
C SER A 6 8.61 46.90 -22.21
N LEU A 7 9.55 47.43 -21.41
CA LEU A 7 10.45 46.62 -20.58
C LEU A 7 9.71 46.03 -19.37
N GLU A 8 8.85 46.82 -18.72
CA GLU A 8 8.02 46.37 -17.59
C GLU A 8 7.04 45.28 -18.01
N THR A 9 6.41 45.43 -19.17
CA THR A 9 5.49 44.43 -19.72
C THR A 9 6.20 43.10 -20.00
N ALA A 10 7.41 43.16 -20.55
CA ALA A 10 8.22 41.97 -20.80
C ALA A 10 8.67 41.29 -19.49
N LEU A 11 9.00 42.08 -18.46
CA LEU A 11 9.41 41.58 -17.15
C LEU A 11 8.24 40.88 -16.44
N GLN A 12 7.04 41.46 -16.51
CA GLN A 12 5.81 40.86 -15.99
C GLN A 12 5.49 39.53 -16.68
N ALA A 13 5.58 39.48 -18.01
CA ALA A 13 5.32 38.27 -18.80
C ALA A 13 6.33 37.15 -18.50
N PHE A 14 7.62 37.51 -18.35
CA PHE A 14 8.65 36.56 -17.96
C PHE A 14 8.40 36.01 -16.56
N LYS A 15 8.06 36.86 -15.60
CA LYS A 15 7.74 36.45 -14.22
C LYS A 15 6.56 35.47 -14.18
N GLY A 16 5.48 35.76 -14.89
CA GLY A 16 4.33 34.85 -14.99
C GLY A 16 4.69 33.49 -15.58
N SER A 17 5.52 33.48 -16.63
CA SER A 17 5.98 32.25 -17.27
C SER A 17 6.83 31.38 -16.33
N VAL A 18 7.70 32.01 -15.52
CA VAL A 18 8.51 31.32 -14.53
C VAL A 18 7.65 30.73 -13.41
N GLU A 19 6.66 31.47 -12.91
CA GLU A 19 5.73 30.99 -11.87
C GLU A 19 4.89 29.80 -12.35
N GLU A 20 4.46 29.80 -13.60
CA GLU A 20 3.67 28.72 -14.19
C GLU A 20 4.50 27.45 -14.43
N ALA A 21 5.75 27.61 -14.90
CA ALA A 21 6.70 26.51 -15.02
C ALA A 21 7.05 25.88 -13.65
N LEU A 22 7.23 26.70 -12.61
CA LEU A 22 7.46 26.23 -11.23
C LEU A 22 6.24 25.44 -10.70
N LYS A 23 5.02 25.95 -10.90
CA LYS A 23 3.79 25.25 -10.50
C LYS A 23 3.62 23.91 -11.22
N SER A 24 3.90 23.86 -12.52
CA SER A 24 3.84 22.63 -13.31
C SER A 24 4.88 21.61 -12.87
N HIS A 25 6.12 22.03 -12.55
CA HIS A 25 7.14 21.10 -12.07
C HIS A 25 6.85 20.57 -10.66
N MET A 26 6.36 21.42 -9.76
CA MET A 26 5.97 21.01 -8.40
C MET A 26 4.77 20.06 -8.41
N SER A 27 3.81 20.23 -9.32
CA SER A 27 2.66 19.32 -9.45
C SER A 27 3.08 17.93 -9.94
N HIS A 28 4.07 17.84 -10.82
CA HIS A 28 4.63 16.55 -11.24
C HIS A 28 5.42 15.85 -10.13
N GLN A 29 6.17 16.59 -9.32
CA GLN A 29 6.92 16.00 -8.21
C GLN A 29 5.97 15.47 -7.12
N GLY A 30 4.94 16.25 -6.75
CA GLY A 30 3.91 15.79 -5.81
C GLY A 30 3.13 14.57 -6.33
N TYR A 31 2.86 14.52 -7.65
CA TYR A 31 2.23 13.35 -8.26
C TYR A 31 3.09 12.07 -8.17
N ILE A 32 4.40 12.19 -8.41
CA ILE A 32 5.32 11.06 -8.30
C ILE A 32 5.41 10.58 -6.85
N GLU A 33 5.51 11.50 -5.88
CA GLU A 33 5.56 11.18 -4.45
C GLU A 33 4.29 10.42 -4.01
N THR A 34 3.10 10.93 -4.33
CA THR A 34 1.84 10.26 -4.01
C THR A 34 1.71 8.90 -4.69
N ALA A 35 2.08 8.77 -5.96
CA ALA A 35 2.01 7.49 -6.67
C ALA A 35 2.95 6.43 -6.06
N VAL A 36 4.13 6.84 -5.59
CA VAL A 36 5.06 5.95 -4.88
C VAL A 36 4.51 5.54 -3.52
N GLU A 37 3.93 6.47 -2.76
CA GLU A 37 3.30 6.16 -1.46
C GLU A 37 2.15 5.17 -1.62
N GLU A 38 1.26 5.37 -2.60
CA GLU A 38 0.14 4.47 -2.89
C GLU A 38 0.62 3.07 -3.29
N ALA A 39 1.65 2.97 -4.14
CA ALA A 39 2.22 1.69 -4.54
C ALA A 39 2.80 0.93 -3.34
N LEU A 40 3.52 1.62 -2.46
CA LEU A 40 4.16 1.05 -1.29
C LEU A 40 3.13 0.60 -0.24
N LEU A 41 2.07 1.39 -0.03
CA LEU A 41 0.93 1.01 0.81
C LEU A 41 0.21 -0.21 0.24
N SER A 42 0.00 -0.27 -1.07
CA SER A 42 -0.63 -1.39 -1.75
C SER A 42 0.15 -2.69 -1.54
N GLU A 43 1.48 -2.66 -1.68
CA GLU A 43 2.34 -3.83 -1.43
C GLU A 43 2.28 -4.29 0.03
N ILE A 44 2.33 -3.36 0.99
CA ILE A 44 2.23 -3.70 2.42
C ILE A 44 0.85 -4.31 2.72
N LEU A 45 -0.22 -3.73 2.18
CA LEU A 45 -1.57 -4.27 2.35
C LEU A 45 -1.70 -5.67 1.78
N GLU A 46 -1.12 -5.92 0.61
CA GLU A 46 -1.13 -7.25 -0.01
C GLU A 46 -0.45 -8.30 0.87
N PHE A 47 0.63 -7.93 1.57
CA PHE A 47 1.32 -8.81 2.50
C PHE A 47 0.45 -9.27 3.68
N VAL A 48 -0.47 -8.41 4.12
CA VAL A 48 -1.39 -8.67 5.24
C VAL A 48 -2.78 -9.07 4.79
N ARG A 49 -3.03 -9.32 3.50
CA ARG A 49 -4.29 -9.93 3.04
C ARG A 49 -4.32 -11.42 3.31
N CYS A 50 -5.51 -11.93 3.57
CA CYS A 50 -5.74 -13.35 3.70
C CYS A 50 -5.54 -14.03 2.34
N ILE A 51 -4.67 -15.03 2.27
CA ILE A 51 -4.35 -15.74 1.03
C ILE A 51 -5.56 -16.48 0.47
N ILE A 52 -6.49 -16.87 1.36
CA ILE A 52 -7.66 -17.69 1.04
C ILE A 52 -8.84 -16.82 0.58
N CYS A 53 -9.25 -15.81 1.35
CA CYS A 53 -10.41 -14.97 1.00
C CYS A 53 -10.05 -13.63 0.33
N LYS A 54 -8.77 -13.26 0.28
CA LYS A 54 -8.24 -12.00 -0.29
C LYS A 54 -8.68 -10.71 0.40
N GLU A 55 -9.37 -10.80 1.54
CA GLU A 55 -9.70 -9.66 2.39
C GLU A 55 -8.50 -9.26 3.27
N ALA A 56 -8.42 -7.99 3.67
CA ALA A 56 -7.42 -7.52 4.65
C ALA A 56 -7.54 -8.33 5.94
N THR A 57 -6.43 -8.75 6.57
CA THR A 57 -6.48 -9.62 7.76
C THR A 57 -6.51 -8.80 9.04
N ASN A 58 -7.41 -9.11 9.97
CA ASN A 58 -7.36 -8.56 11.33
C ASN A 58 -6.79 -9.59 12.34
N PRO A 59 -6.11 -9.13 13.41
CA PRO A 59 -5.74 -10.00 14.50
C PRO A 59 -6.94 -10.75 15.09
N PRO A 60 -6.76 -12.01 15.51
CA PRO A 60 -5.53 -12.79 15.46
C PRO A 60 -5.21 -13.31 14.04
N ILE A 61 -3.94 -13.20 13.63
CA ILE A 61 -3.45 -13.65 12.33
C ILE A 61 -2.88 -15.07 12.42
N VAL A 62 -3.02 -15.83 11.34
CA VAL A 62 -2.41 -17.16 11.21
C VAL A 62 -1.14 -17.07 10.38
N VAL A 63 -0.06 -17.66 10.89
CA VAL A 63 1.22 -17.82 10.21
C VAL A 63 1.47 -19.30 9.95
N ALA A 64 1.81 -19.65 8.71
CA ALA A 64 2.18 -21.01 8.37
C ALA A 64 3.59 -21.32 8.88
N THR A 65 3.79 -22.49 9.47
CA THR A 65 5.10 -22.89 9.99
C THR A 65 6.08 -23.31 8.89
N CYS A 66 5.56 -23.77 7.75
CA CYS A 66 6.37 -24.25 6.63
C CYS A 66 7.09 -23.14 5.85
N CYS A 67 6.44 -21.99 5.66
CA CYS A 67 6.99 -20.87 4.88
C CYS A 67 7.02 -19.55 5.66
N GLU A 68 6.81 -19.63 6.97
CA GLU A 68 6.87 -18.51 7.93
C GLU A 68 6.07 -17.28 7.49
N SER A 69 5.01 -17.53 6.72
CA SER A 69 4.24 -16.48 6.05
C SER A 69 2.87 -16.32 6.67
N ILE A 70 2.40 -15.07 6.70
CA ILE A 70 1.01 -14.75 7.02
C ILE A 70 0.09 -15.45 6.00
N ILE A 71 -0.85 -16.22 6.51
CA ILE A 71 -1.91 -16.87 5.74
C ILE A 71 -3.18 -16.03 5.75
N GLY A 72 -3.47 -15.39 6.89
CA GLY A 72 -4.66 -14.56 7.05
C GLY A 72 -5.46 -14.96 8.27
N TYR A 73 -6.78 -15.07 8.11
CA TYR A 73 -7.71 -15.32 9.20
C TYR A 73 -7.65 -16.74 9.74
N TYR A 74 -7.84 -16.86 11.05
CA TYR A 74 -7.99 -18.14 11.72
C TYR A 74 -9.11 -19.00 11.11
N GLN A 75 -10.29 -18.41 10.87
CA GLN A 75 -11.42 -19.12 10.30
C GLN A 75 -11.11 -19.64 8.90
N CYS A 76 -10.46 -18.83 8.05
CA CYS A 76 -10.06 -19.27 6.71
C CYS A 76 -9.07 -20.42 6.76
N ALA A 77 -8.01 -20.32 7.58
CA ALA A 77 -7.03 -21.38 7.73
C ALA A 77 -7.64 -22.67 8.30
N LYS A 78 -8.57 -22.55 9.25
CA LYS A 78 -9.33 -23.66 9.81
C LYS A 78 -10.18 -24.35 8.74
N THR A 79 -11.03 -23.59 8.03
CA THR A 79 -11.87 -24.12 6.94
C THR A 79 -11.04 -24.80 5.86
N TRP A 80 -9.87 -24.24 5.53
CA TRP A 80 -8.95 -24.85 4.57
C TRP A 80 -8.50 -26.23 5.03
N ARG A 81 -8.04 -26.37 6.28
CA ARG A 81 -7.65 -27.66 6.85
C ARG A 81 -8.83 -28.64 6.91
N ASP A 82 -9.98 -28.18 7.39
CA ASP A 82 -11.19 -28.98 7.56
C ASP A 82 -11.76 -29.47 6.22
N SER A 83 -11.46 -28.79 5.11
CA SER A 83 -11.82 -29.22 3.75
C SER A 83 -11.01 -30.40 3.21
N GLY A 84 -10.13 -30.99 4.02
CA GLY A 84 -9.26 -32.10 3.63
C GLY A 84 -8.00 -31.67 2.87
N LYS A 85 -7.79 -30.36 2.71
CA LYS A 85 -6.57 -29.81 2.10
C LYS A 85 -5.46 -29.76 3.15
N ASN A 86 -4.60 -30.78 3.15
CA ASN A 86 -3.43 -30.83 4.01
C ASN A 86 -2.19 -30.11 3.41
N THR A 87 -2.39 -29.17 2.49
CA THR A 87 -1.31 -28.41 1.83
C THR A 87 -1.37 -26.95 2.21
N CYS A 88 -0.24 -26.28 2.38
CA CYS A 88 -0.18 -24.87 2.68
C CYS A 88 -0.84 -24.03 1.56
N PRO A 89 -1.75 -23.10 1.86
CA PRO A 89 -2.39 -22.27 0.83
C PRO A 89 -1.42 -21.30 0.14
N LYS A 90 -0.23 -21.06 0.71
CA LYS A 90 0.81 -20.21 0.12
C LYS A 90 1.84 -20.99 -0.69
N CYS A 91 2.65 -21.81 -0.01
CA CYS A 91 3.77 -22.53 -0.63
C CYS A 91 3.42 -23.93 -1.14
N ARG A 92 2.19 -24.42 -0.86
CA ARG A 92 1.69 -25.76 -1.23
C ARG A 92 2.42 -26.94 -0.59
N GLU A 93 3.29 -26.69 0.38
CA GLU A 93 3.93 -27.76 1.16
C GLU A 93 2.89 -28.62 1.89
N GLU A 94 3.10 -29.94 1.91
CA GLU A 94 2.24 -30.89 2.61
C GLU A 94 2.37 -30.77 4.13
N GLY A 95 1.35 -31.21 4.87
CA GLY A 95 1.34 -31.12 6.32
C GLY A 95 1.07 -29.71 6.82
N PHE A 96 0.03 -29.03 6.31
CA PHE A 96 -0.28 -27.65 6.67
C PHE A 96 -0.48 -27.45 8.18
N ASN A 97 0.57 -26.94 8.82
CA ASN A 97 0.58 -26.54 10.22
C ASN A 97 0.72 -25.01 10.34
N CYS A 98 0.13 -24.46 11.39
CA CYS A 98 0.08 -23.02 11.57
C CYS A 98 0.03 -22.61 13.03
N SER A 99 0.54 -21.41 13.30
CA SER A 99 0.46 -20.75 14.60
C SER A 99 -0.45 -19.53 14.51
N THR A 100 -1.19 -19.27 15.57
CA THR A 100 -2.04 -18.09 15.70
C THR A 100 -1.30 -17.04 16.51
N ILE A 101 -1.11 -15.86 15.94
CA ILE A 101 -0.41 -14.74 16.56
C ILE A 101 -1.37 -13.58 16.71
N ASN A 102 -1.44 -13.01 17.91
CA ASN A 102 -2.13 -11.75 18.13
C ASN A 102 -1.14 -10.58 17.94
N LEU A 103 -0.99 -10.13 16.68
CA LEU A 103 -0.10 -9.02 16.34
C LEU A 103 -0.71 -7.69 16.78
N LYS A 104 -0.40 -7.26 18.01
CA LYS A 104 -0.91 -6.03 18.60
C LYS A 104 -0.54 -4.82 17.73
N GLY A 105 -1.52 -3.96 17.46
CA GLY A 105 -1.32 -2.72 16.68
C GLY A 105 -1.49 -2.90 15.17
N LEU A 106 -1.61 -4.12 14.65
CA LEU A 106 -1.96 -4.34 13.24
C LEU A 106 -3.34 -3.78 12.90
N ASP A 107 -4.30 -3.91 13.82
CA ASP A 107 -5.64 -3.32 13.73
C ASP A 107 -5.62 -1.79 13.68
N ASN A 108 -4.70 -1.16 14.43
CA ASN A 108 -4.49 0.29 14.37
C ASN A 108 -3.83 0.70 13.05
N PHE A 109 -2.84 -0.05 12.59
CA PHE A 109 -2.17 0.18 11.33
C PHE A 109 -3.16 0.11 10.16
N LEU A 110 -3.93 -0.97 10.07
CA LEU A 110 -4.91 -1.15 8.99
C LEU A 110 -5.99 -0.07 8.98
N ARG A 111 -6.48 0.36 10.15
CA ARG A 111 -7.41 1.49 10.25
C ARG A 111 -6.85 2.81 9.70
N GLY A 112 -5.54 3.04 9.84
CA GLY A 112 -4.87 4.23 9.31
C GLY A 112 -4.66 4.22 7.80
N VAL A 113 -4.83 3.06 7.14
CA VAL A 113 -4.64 2.90 5.69
C VAL A 113 -5.99 2.84 4.94
N HIS A 114 -7.11 2.67 5.64
CA HIS A 114 -8.44 2.78 5.04
C HIS A 114 -8.81 4.26 4.80
N TYR A 115 -8.89 4.65 3.51
CA TYR A 115 -9.67 5.81 3.05
C TYR A 115 -11.17 5.52 3.13
#